data_AF-A0A7C4JB17-F1
#
_entry.id   AF-A0A7C4JB17-F1
#
_cell.length_a   1.000
_cell.length_b   1.000
_cell.length_c   1.000
_cell.angle_alpha   90.00
_cell.angle_beta   90.00
_cell.angle_gamma   90.00
#
_symmetry.space_group_name_H-M   'P 1'
#
loop_
_entity.id
_entity.type
_entity.pdbx_description
1 polymer ?
#
loop_
_entity_poly.entity_id
_entity_poly.type
_entity_poly.pdbx_seq_one_letter_code
_entity_poly.pdbx_strand_id
1 'polypeptide(L)'
;MASQLICLRGDEKEVGRGLYRSVLRVGDYVLKIHSCEGDAKELARKIVEKNLELRKKLDFLPEFYGAVVTGLRSGNSLKMVVVSLHEYVEPVKITRVSITRIAQLVERAARAGFVLDMKLSNFGEKDGKIYYLDEGGIGKGPIPPDVEEEWRKFLKNLINRMKIKR
;
A
#
# COMPACT_ATOMS: atom_id res chain seq x y z
N MET A 1 -14.70 -1.99 21.12
CA MET A 1 -15.95 -1.52 20.50
C MET A 1 -15.76 -1.50 18.99
N ALA A 2 -16.71 -2.00 18.21
CA ALA A 2 -16.64 -1.98 16.76
C ALA A 2 -16.74 -0.54 16.26
N SER A 3 -15.93 -0.18 15.26
CA SER A 3 -15.96 1.14 14.62
C SER A 3 -16.60 1.01 13.25
N GLN A 4 -17.58 1.85 12.95
CA GLN A 4 -18.39 1.78 11.72
C GLN A 4 -18.30 3.09 10.93
N LEU A 5 -18.07 3.00 9.62
CA LEU A 5 -18.14 4.15 8.72
C LEU A 5 -19.61 4.47 8.41
N ILE A 6 -20.05 5.72 8.64
CA ILE A 6 -21.47 6.11 8.48
C ILE A 6 -21.96 5.87 7.04
N CYS A 7 -21.11 6.11 6.05
CA CYS A 7 -21.47 6.02 4.63
C CYS A 7 -21.32 4.61 4.06
N LEU A 8 -20.88 3.63 4.85
CA LEU A 8 -20.64 2.28 4.35
C LEU A 8 -21.87 1.41 4.57
N ARG A 9 -22.33 0.77 3.49
CA ARG A 9 -23.33 -0.30 3.53
C ARG A 9 -22.66 -1.58 3.04
N GLY A 10 -22.63 -2.61 3.88
CA GLY A 10 -22.02 -3.90 3.55
C GLY A 10 -21.22 -4.46 4.73
N ASP A 11 -20.79 -5.71 4.60
CA ASP A 11 -20.00 -6.37 5.63
C ASP A 11 -18.52 -6.00 5.50
N GLU A 12 -18.01 -5.19 6.42
CA GLU A 12 -16.59 -4.90 6.51
C GLU A 12 -15.81 -6.01 7.23
N LYS A 13 -14.60 -6.27 6.74
CA LYS A 13 -13.61 -7.10 7.44
C LYS A 13 -12.34 -6.30 7.66
N GLU A 14 -11.86 -6.21 8.90
CA GLU A 14 -10.53 -5.67 9.16
C GLU A 14 -9.48 -6.61 8.54
N VAL A 15 -8.67 -6.07 7.63
CA VAL A 15 -7.61 -6.82 6.92
C VAL A 15 -6.22 -6.27 7.18
N GLY A 16 -6.12 -5.15 7.89
CA GLY A 16 -4.85 -4.61 8.33
C GLY A 16 -5.02 -3.42 9.27
N ARG A 17 -4.03 -3.24 10.13
CA ARG A 17 -3.89 -2.07 10.99
C ARG A 17 -2.45 -1.57 10.88
N GLY A 18 -2.29 -0.32 10.46
CA GLY A 18 -1.01 0.38 10.48
C GLY A 18 -0.92 1.33 11.67
N LEU A 19 0.27 1.87 11.92
CA LEU A 19 0.51 2.90 12.94
C LEU A 19 -0.43 4.10 12.83
N TYR A 20 -0.83 4.46 11.61
CA TYR A 20 -1.57 5.69 11.32
C TYR A 20 -2.92 5.47 10.63
N ARG A 21 -3.31 4.21 10.37
CA ARG A 21 -4.54 3.92 9.60
C ARG A 21 -5.08 2.52 9.87
N SER A 22 -6.40 2.40 9.74
CA SER A 22 -7.08 1.10 9.70
C SER A 22 -7.41 0.75 8.25
N VAL A 23 -7.32 -0.54 7.91
CA VAL A 23 -7.57 -1.05 6.56
C VAL A 23 -8.72 -2.06 6.62
N LEU A 24 -9.82 -1.71 5.97
CA LEU A 24 -11.00 -2.55 5.88
C LEU A 24 -11.15 -3.10 4.45
N ARG A 25 -11.61 -4.34 4.33
CA ARG A 25 -12.06 -4.92 3.06
C ARG A 25 -13.58 -4.90 3.02
N VAL A 26 -14.13 -4.53 1.87
CA VAL A 26 -15.56 -4.59 1.56
C VAL A 26 -15.71 -5.14 0.15
N GLY A 27 -16.14 -6.41 0.03
CA GLY A 27 -16.15 -7.11 -1.26
C GLY A 27 -14.77 -7.13 -1.92
N ASP A 28 -14.67 -6.56 -3.12
CA ASP A 28 -13.44 -6.44 -3.91
C ASP A 28 -12.68 -5.12 -3.69
N TYR A 29 -13.07 -4.36 -2.67
CA TYR A 29 -12.48 -3.07 -2.34
C TYR A 29 -11.72 -3.08 -1.02
N VAL A 30 -10.73 -2.20 -0.94
CA VAL A 30 -10.01 -1.82 0.29
C VAL A 30 -10.29 -0.37 0.62
N LEU A 31 -10.69 -0.15 1.87
CA LEU A 31 -10.86 1.16 2.47
C LEU A 31 -9.70 1.41 3.42
N LYS A 32 -8.88 2.42 3.14
CA LYS A 32 -7.84 2.89 4.07
C LYS A 32 -8.37 4.13 4.78
N ILE A 33 -8.54 4.04 6.09
CA ILE A 33 -9.12 5.08 6.92
C ILE A 33 -7.99 5.95 7.48
N HIS A 34 -8.04 7.25 7.16
CA HIS A 34 -7.10 8.27 7.60
C HIS A 34 -7.78 9.17 8.62
N SER A 35 -7.21 9.24 9.82
CA SER A 35 -7.65 10.18 10.85
C SER A 35 -7.47 11.62 10.36
N CYS A 36 -8.44 12.49 10.67
CA CYS A 36 -8.37 13.89 10.33
C CYS A 36 -8.53 14.74 11.59
N GLU A 37 -7.51 15.56 11.89
CA GLU A 37 -7.52 16.51 13.00
C GLU A 37 -7.77 17.96 12.52
N GLY A 38 -7.90 18.18 11.21
CA GLY A 38 -8.03 19.51 10.61
C GLY A 38 -8.95 19.51 9.39
N ASP A 39 -8.54 20.16 8.32
CA ASP A 39 -9.33 20.24 7.09
C ASP A 39 -9.36 18.90 6.34
N ALA A 40 -10.48 18.19 6.46
CA ALA A 40 -10.68 16.90 5.80
C ALA A 40 -10.76 16.99 4.27
N LYS A 41 -11.24 18.12 3.74
CA LYS A 41 -11.29 18.32 2.28
C LYS A 41 -9.87 18.45 1.73
N GLU A 42 -9.03 19.22 2.41
CA GLU A 42 -7.63 19.38 2.04
C GLU A 42 -6.84 18.06 2.17
N LEU A 43 -7.09 17.28 3.23
CA LEU A 43 -6.50 15.95 3.38
C LEU A 43 -6.94 15.01 2.24
N ALA A 44 -8.23 14.99 1.90
CA ALA A 44 -8.74 14.20 0.78
C ALA A 44 -8.10 14.60 -0.55
N ARG A 45 -7.98 15.91 -0.81
CA ARG A 45 -7.30 16.44 -2.00
C ARG A 45 -5.85 15.95 -2.09
N LYS A 46 -5.08 16.07 -1.00
CA LYS A 46 -3.69 15.60 -0.95
C LYS A 46 -3.56 14.09 -1.19
N ILE A 47 -4.47 13.29 -0.63
CA ILE A 47 -4.50 11.84 -0.83
C ILE A 47 -4.77 11.51 -2.31
N VAL A 48 -5.75 12.17 -2.94
CA VAL A 48 -6.07 11.98 -4.35
C VAL A 48 -4.88 12.37 -5.23
N GLU A 49 -4.34 13.58 -5.04
CA GLU A 49 -3.19 14.07 -5.82
C GLU A 49 -1.97 13.14 -5.70
N LYS A 50 -1.62 12.73 -4.47
CA LYS A 50 -0.52 11.79 -4.25
C LYS A 50 -0.76 10.46 -4.97
N ASN A 51 -1.97 9.90 -4.88
CA ASN A 51 -2.28 8.61 -5.50
C ASN A 51 -2.27 8.65 -7.03
N LEU A 52 -2.75 9.75 -7.62
CA LEU A 52 -2.70 9.95 -9.07
C LEU A 52 -1.26 10.13 -9.55
N GLU A 53 -0.45 10.94 -8.86
CA GLU A 53 0.96 11.14 -9.21
C GLU A 53 1.80 9.86 -9.12
N LEU A 54 1.55 9.02 -8.11
CA LEU A 54 2.23 7.74 -7.99
C LEU A 54 1.88 6.80 -9.15
N ARG A 55 0.60 6.71 -9.54
CA ARG A 55 0.13 5.81 -10.62
C ARG A 55 0.59 6.23 -12.01
N LYS A 56 0.93 7.51 -12.22
CA LYS A 56 1.60 7.96 -13.45
C LYS A 56 3.00 7.36 -13.63
N LYS A 57 3.65 6.94 -12.53
CA LYS A 57 5.05 6.51 -12.50
C LYS A 57 5.22 5.03 -12.13
N LEU A 58 4.27 4.49 -11.37
CA LEU A 58 4.30 3.15 -10.80
C LEU A 58 3.01 2.41 -11.22
N ASP A 59 3.17 1.40 -12.06
CA ASP A 59 2.11 0.58 -12.65
C ASP A 59 1.86 -0.74 -11.88
N PHE A 60 2.46 -0.89 -10.70
CA PHE A 60 2.32 -2.05 -9.82
C PHE A 60 1.58 -1.70 -8.51
N LEU A 61 0.84 -0.60 -8.51
CA LEU A 61 -0.06 -0.23 -7.41
C LEU A 61 -1.46 -0.76 -7.73
N PRO A 62 -2.24 -1.23 -6.74
CA PRO A 62 -3.65 -1.57 -6.95
C PRO A 62 -4.42 -0.37 -7.52
N GLU A 63 -5.54 -0.62 -8.19
CA GLU A 63 -6.37 0.49 -8.70
C GLU A 63 -6.82 1.43 -7.56
N PHE A 64 -6.89 2.72 -7.86
CA PHE A 64 -7.39 3.74 -6.93
C PHE A 64 -8.64 4.39 -7.50
N TYR A 65 -9.72 4.28 -6.75
CA TYR A 65 -11.03 4.76 -7.18
C TYR A 65 -11.34 6.17 -6.68
N GLY A 66 -10.66 6.63 -5.64
CA GLY A 66 -10.84 7.97 -5.09
C GLY A 66 -10.76 8.03 -3.58
N ALA A 67 -11.14 9.18 -3.03
CA ALA A 67 -11.23 9.39 -1.59
C ALA A 67 -12.55 10.08 -1.22
N VAL A 68 -13.07 9.76 -0.04
CA VAL A 68 -14.32 10.30 0.49
C VAL A 68 -14.09 10.83 1.91
N VAL A 69 -14.71 11.97 2.22
CA VAL A 69 -14.80 12.50 3.59
C VAL A 69 -16.06 11.92 4.22
N THR A 70 -15.93 11.32 5.41
CA THR A 70 -17.06 10.69 6.10
C THR A 70 -16.85 10.68 7.61
N GLY A 71 -17.82 10.14 8.35
CA GLY A 71 -17.72 9.91 9.79
C GLY A 71 -17.37 8.46 10.12
N LEU A 72 -16.49 8.28 11.11
CA LEU A 72 -16.25 7.00 11.79
C LEU A 72 -16.91 7.05 13.17
N ARG A 73 -17.88 6.17 13.38
CA ARG A 73 -18.56 6.00 14.67
C ARG A 73 -17.84 4.95 15.49
N SER A 74 -17.50 5.25 16.74
CA SER A 74 -16.94 4.30 17.69
C SER A 74 -17.61 4.50 19.05
N GLY A 75 -18.51 3.58 19.42
CA GLY A 75 -19.42 3.76 20.55
C GLY A 75 -20.26 5.05 20.40
N ASN A 76 -20.22 5.92 21.41
CA ASN A 76 -20.90 7.21 21.40
C ASN A 76 -20.11 8.34 20.72
N SER A 77 -18.90 8.06 20.25
CA SER A 77 -18.05 9.06 19.59
C SER A 77 -18.23 9.03 18.07
N LEU A 78 -18.23 10.22 17.46
CA LEU A 78 -18.19 10.39 16.02
C LEU A 78 -17.01 11.26 15.64
N LYS A 79 -16.17 10.76 14.74
CA LYS A 79 -14.98 11.47 14.25
C LYS A 79 -15.01 11.60 12.75
N MET A 80 -14.63 12.77 12.25
CA MET A 80 -14.44 12.96 10.81
C MET A 80 -13.16 12.24 10.36
N VAL A 81 -13.25 11.53 9.25
CA VAL A 81 -12.15 10.77 8.65
C VAL A 81 -12.16 10.95 7.14
N VAL A 82 -11.00 10.71 6.52
CA VAL A 82 -10.90 10.55 5.08
C VAL A 82 -10.68 9.08 4.78
N VAL A 83 -11.42 8.52 3.82
CA VAL A 83 -11.29 7.13 3.40
C VAL A 83 -10.80 7.11 1.96
N SER A 84 -9.70 6.44 1.69
CA SER A 84 -9.25 6.17 0.32
C SER A 84 -9.70 4.78 -0.13
N LEU A 85 -10.24 4.70 -1.34
CA LEU A 85 -10.82 3.50 -1.93
C LEU A 85 -9.88 2.91 -2.98
N HIS A 86 -9.58 1.63 -2.82
CA HIS A 86 -8.66 0.90 -3.66
C HIS A 86 -9.22 -0.47 -4.04
N GLU A 87 -8.65 -1.06 -5.07
CA GLU A 87 -8.85 -2.48 -5.36
C GLU A 87 -8.27 -3.36 -4.25
N TYR A 88 -9.00 -4.41 -3.88
CA TYR A 88 -8.49 -5.44 -2.99
C TYR A 88 -7.52 -6.35 -3.73
N VAL A 89 -6.30 -6.43 -3.18
CA VAL A 89 -5.28 -7.40 -3.53
C VAL A 89 -4.90 -8.15 -2.24
N GLU A 90 -4.86 -9.48 -2.30
CA GLU A 90 -4.52 -10.28 -1.12
C GLU A 90 -3.04 -10.08 -0.75
N PRO A 91 -2.73 -9.71 0.51
CA PRO A 91 -1.34 -9.63 0.96
C PRO A 91 -0.63 -10.98 0.79
N VAL A 92 0.61 -10.95 0.31
CA VAL A 92 1.31 -12.21 0.04
C VAL A 92 1.65 -12.91 1.37
N LYS A 93 1.37 -14.21 1.43
CA LYS A 93 1.77 -15.07 2.55
C LYS A 93 3.25 -15.42 2.41
N ILE A 94 4.03 -15.30 3.48
CA ILE A 94 5.49 -15.53 3.53
C ILE A 94 5.92 -16.83 2.82
N THR A 95 5.09 -17.87 2.87
CA THR A 95 5.39 -19.19 2.30
C THR A 95 5.23 -19.28 0.78
N ARG A 96 4.65 -18.26 0.12
CA ARG A 96 4.28 -18.31 -1.31
C ARG A 96 4.90 -17.19 -2.15
N VAL A 97 5.64 -16.26 -1.56
CA VAL A 97 6.16 -15.10 -2.31
C VAL A 97 7.39 -15.47 -3.11
N SER A 98 7.40 -15.14 -4.39
CA SER A 98 8.63 -15.11 -5.18
C SER A 98 9.44 -13.86 -4.82
N ILE A 99 10.54 -14.04 -4.07
CA ILE A 99 11.47 -12.95 -3.71
C ILE A 99 11.97 -12.22 -4.97
N THR A 100 12.18 -12.95 -6.06
CA THR A 100 12.56 -12.36 -7.36
C THR A 100 11.53 -11.40 -7.92
N ARG A 101 10.23 -11.65 -7.74
CA ARG A 101 9.19 -10.70 -8.18
C ARG A 101 9.15 -9.45 -7.32
N ILE A 102 9.35 -9.58 -6.00
CA ILE A 102 9.51 -8.43 -5.11
C ILE A 102 10.70 -7.58 -5.54
N ALA A 103 11.85 -8.22 -5.77
CA ALA A 103 13.07 -7.55 -6.22
C ALA A 103 12.85 -6.73 -7.51
N GLN A 104 12.10 -7.28 -8.46
CA GLN A 104 11.74 -6.58 -9.69
C GLN A 104 10.88 -5.34 -9.44
N LEU A 105 9.91 -5.40 -8.51
CA LEU A 105 9.13 -4.21 -8.13
C LEU A 105 10.03 -3.13 -7.51
N VAL A 106 10.95 -3.53 -6.63
CA VAL A 106 11.89 -2.61 -5.97
C VAL A 106 12.80 -1.94 -6.99
N GLU A 107 13.35 -2.69 -7.94
CA GLU A 107 14.17 -2.14 -9.01
C GLU A 107 13.39 -1.15 -9.89
N ARG A 108 12.13 -1.47 -10.22
CA ARG A 108 11.26 -0.57 -10.99
C ARG A 108 10.95 0.72 -10.22
N ALA A 109 10.65 0.62 -8.93
CA ALA A 109 10.47 1.78 -8.06
C ALA A 109 11.72 2.66 -8.03
N ALA A 110 12.90 2.04 -7.84
CA ALA A 110 14.19 2.71 -7.82
C ALA A 110 14.45 3.50 -9.11
N ARG A 111 14.23 2.88 -10.28
CA ARG A 111 14.37 3.53 -11.59
C ARG A 111 13.39 4.70 -11.77
N ALA A 112 12.22 4.64 -11.13
CA ALA A 112 11.26 5.72 -11.11
C ALA A 112 11.55 6.80 -10.03
N GLY A 113 12.64 6.66 -9.28
CA GLY A 113 13.08 7.61 -8.25
C GLY A 113 12.39 7.42 -6.89
N PHE A 114 11.95 6.19 -6.59
CA PHE A 114 11.21 5.87 -5.36
C PHE A 114 11.87 4.75 -4.57
N VAL A 115 11.62 4.75 -3.26
CA VAL A 115 12.02 3.69 -2.32
C VAL A 115 10.77 3.08 -1.71
N LEU A 116 10.73 1.75 -1.65
CA LEU A 116 9.63 1.00 -1.05
C LEU A 116 9.99 0.53 0.37
N ASP A 117 9.02 0.55 1.28
CA ASP A 117 9.15 -0.07 2.60
C ASP A 117 9.08 -1.60 2.45
N MET A 118 10.19 -2.28 2.74
CA MET A 118 10.44 -3.69 2.42
C MET A 118 9.75 -4.69 3.35
N LYS A 119 8.60 -4.33 3.92
CA LYS A 119 7.77 -5.24 4.71
C LYS A 119 6.99 -6.15 3.78
N LEU A 120 7.07 -7.45 3.97
CA LEU A 120 6.34 -8.43 3.13
C LEU A 120 4.82 -8.19 3.13
N SER A 121 4.26 -7.68 4.22
CA SER A 121 2.84 -7.30 4.33
C SER A 121 2.44 -6.13 3.40
N ASN A 122 3.41 -5.37 2.88
CA ASN A 122 3.18 -4.31 1.92
C ASN A 122 3.14 -4.82 0.48
N PHE A 123 3.33 -6.13 0.25
CA PHE A 123 3.21 -6.74 -1.06
C PHE A 123 1.95 -7.60 -1.10
N GLY A 124 1.29 -7.63 -2.26
CA GLY A 124 0.14 -8.47 -2.52
C GLY A 124 0.25 -9.20 -3.85
N GLU A 125 -0.57 -10.24 -4.04
CA GLU A 125 -0.67 -10.96 -5.30
C GLU A 125 -2.12 -11.03 -5.75
N LYS A 126 -2.35 -10.74 -7.04
CA LYS A 126 -3.63 -10.90 -7.71
C LYS A 126 -3.37 -11.28 -9.17
N ASP A 127 -4.06 -12.32 -9.65
CA ASP A 127 -3.95 -12.82 -11.03
C ASP A 127 -2.50 -13.05 -11.51
N GLY A 128 -1.66 -13.58 -10.61
CA GLY A 128 -0.24 -13.85 -10.86
C GLY A 128 0.67 -12.63 -10.95
N LYS A 129 0.14 -11.43 -10.68
CA LYS A 129 0.89 -10.17 -10.61
C LYS A 129 1.13 -9.77 -9.16
N ILE A 130 2.34 -9.25 -8.89
CA ILE A 130 2.69 -8.69 -7.59
C ILE A 130 2.38 -7.19 -7.58
N TYR A 131 1.74 -6.75 -6.51
CA TYR A 131 1.40 -5.37 -6.25
C TYR A 131 2.08 -4.87 -4.99
N TYR A 132 2.31 -3.57 -4.94
CA TYR A 132 2.72 -2.88 -3.71
C TYR A 132 1.53 -2.14 -3.09
N LEU A 133 1.20 -2.48 -1.85
CA LEU A 133 -0.05 -2.15 -1.16
C LEU A 133 0.04 -0.90 -0.26
N ASP A 134 1.24 -0.39 0.00
CA ASP A 134 1.47 0.71 0.96
C ASP A 134 2.03 1.99 0.31
N GLU A 135 1.16 2.86 -0.20
CA GLU A 135 1.55 4.16 -0.75
C GLU A 135 2.14 5.13 0.30
N GLY A 136 1.93 4.86 1.59
CA GLY A 136 2.51 5.61 2.71
C GLY A 136 3.99 5.29 2.91
N GLY A 137 4.38 4.03 2.68
CA GLY A 137 5.75 3.54 2.70
C GLY A 137 6.56 3.84 1.43
N ILE A 138 6.03 4.61 0.48
CA ILE A 138 6.78 5.06 -0.69
C ILE A 138 7.51 6.36 -0.33
N GLY A 139 8.83 6.25 -0.15
CA GLY A 139 9.72 7.39 0.02
C GLY A 139 10.00 8.09 -1.31
N LYS A 140 10.12 9.42 -1.28
CA LYS A 140 10.68 10.22 -2.38
C LYS A 140 12.12 10.57 -2.02
N GLY A 141 13.07 10.18 -2.86
CA GLY A 141 14.46 10.53 -2.69
C GLY A 141 15.35 9.69 -3.60
N PRO A 142 16.53 10.21 -3.99
CA PRO A 142 17.53 9.35 -4.59
C PRO A 142 17.83 8.23 -3.61
N ILE A 143 17.81 6.99 -4.08
CA ILE A 143 18.47 5.91 -3.33
C ILE A 143 19.93 6.34 -3.28
N PRO A 144 20.52 6.53 -2.09
CA PRO A 144 21.94 6.83 -1.98
C PRO A 144 22.73 5.80 -2.81
N PRO A 145 23.71 6.19 -3.64
CA PRO A 145 24.39 5.26 -4.56
C PRO A 145 24.95 4.01 -3.88
N ASP A 146 25.38 4.14 -2.64
CA ASP A 146 25.80 3.08 -1.72
C ASP A 146 24.68 2.09 -1.40
N VAL A 147 23.49 2.59 -1.06
CA VAL A 147 22.30 1.76 -0.80
C VAL A 147 21.84 1.06 -2.09
N GLU A 148 21.93 1.74 -3.23
CA GLU A 148 21.61 1.14 -4.53
C GLU A 148 22.60 0.00 -4.87
N GLU A 149 23.89 0.21 -4.62
CA GLU A 149 24.93 -0.78 -4.86
C GLU A 149 24.78 -1.99 -3.92
N GLU A 150 24.45 -1.77 -2.65
CA GLU A 150 24.13 -2.84 -1.69
C GLU A 150 22.90 -3.63 -2.11
N TRP A 151 21.82 -2.97 -2.52
CA TRP A 151 20.63 -3.64 -3.03
C TRP A 151 20.93 -4.44 -4.30
N ARG A 152 21.68 -3.87 -5.25
CA ARG A 152 22.11 -4.58 -6.46
C ARG A 152 22.95 -5.81 -6.11
N LYS A 153 23.90 -5.71 -5.16
CA LYS A 153 24.72 -6.84 -4.69
C LYS A 153 23.86 -7.89 -3.99
N PHE A 154 22.95 -7.48 -3.11
CA PHE A 154 22.02 -8.36 -2.40
C PHE A 154 21.13 -9.13 -3.37
N LEU A 155 20.48 -8.43 -4.32
CA LEU A 155 19.61 -9.03 -5.32
C LEU A 155 20.38 -9.97 -6.26
N LYS A 156 21.59 -9.58 -6.69
CA LYS A 156 22.46 -10.43 -7.53
C LYS A 156 22.89 -11.70 -6.79
N ASN A 157 23.24 -11.60 -5.51
CA ASN A 157 23.59 -12.75 -4.68
C ASN A 157 22.39 -13.68 -4.44
N LEU A 158 21.21 -13.12 -4.25
CA LEU A 158 19.98 -13.88 -4.02
C LEU A 158 19.56 -14.65 -5.28
N ILE A 159 19.66 -14.02 -6.46
CA ILE A 159 19.44 -14.67 -7.76
C ILE A 159 20.48 -15.79 -8.02
N ASN A 160 21.76 -15.53 -7.74
CA ASN A 160 22.82 -16.53 -7.95
C ASN A 160 22.67 -17.74 -7.03
N ARG A 161 22.33 -17.53 -5.75
CA ARG A 161 22.05 -18.64 -4.81
C ARG A 161 20.84 -19.48 -5.22
N MET A 162 19.87 -18.89 -5.91
CA MET A 162 18.71 -19.60 -6.45
C MET A 162 19.02 -20.40 -7.72
N LYS A 163 20.02 -19.99 -8.53
CA LYS A 163 20.48 -20.75 -9.70
C LYS A 163 21.26 -22.02 -9.35
N ILE A 164 21.93 -22.05 -8.21
CA ILE A 164 22.77 -23.18 -7.75
C ILE A 164 21.93 -24.33 -7.17
N LYS A 165 20.64 -24.10 -6.86
CA LYS A 165 19.71 -25.11 -6.32
C LYS A 165 18.80 -25.78 -7.39
N ARG A 166 19.09 -25.61 -8.68
CA ARG A 166 18.43 -26.33 -9.77
C ARG A 166 19.30 -27.47 -10.28
#